data_AF-A0A512IK54-F1
#
_entry.id   AF-A0A512IK54-F1
#
_cell.length_a   1.000
_cell.length_b   1.000
_cell.length_c   1.000
_cell.angle_alpha   90.00
_cell.angle_beta   90.00
_cell.angle_gamma   90.00
#
_symmetry.space_group_name_H-M   'P 1'
#
loop_
_entity.id
_entity.type
_entity.pdbx_description
1 polymer ?
#
loop_
_entity_poly.entity_id
_entity_poly.type
_entity_poly.pdbx_seq_one_letter_code
_entity_poly.pdbx_strand_id
1 'polypeptide(L)' 'MADELLPLLRESLTESERRHLVDMLNRVAGAHSSPSELQREAVARLKRRLLPGTSVLKTRRSGDVA' A
#
# COMPACT_ATOMS: atom_id res chain seq x y z
N MET A 1 -13.23 4.00 -8.39
CA MET A 1 -12.83 2.76 -9.11
C MET A 1 -11.68 2.02 -8.43
N ALA A 2 -10.62 2.65 -7.89
CA ALA A 2 -9.50 1.93 -7.25
C ALA A 2 -9.69 1.56 -5.76
N ASP A 3 -10.76 2.02 -5.11
CA ASP A 3 -10.92 1.89 -3.65
C ASP A 3 -11.62 0.61 -3.18
N GLU A 4 -12.22 -0.18 -4.07
CA GLU A 4 -12.99 -1.38 -3.70
C GLU A 4 -12.08 -2.59 -3.37
N LEU A 5 -10.86 -2.63 -3.91
CA LEU A 5 -9.95 -3.75 -3.71
C LEU A 5 -9.34 -3.79 -2.31
N LEU A 6 -9.14 -2.63 -1.67
CA LEU A 6 -8.47 -2.58 -0.37
C LEU A 6 -9.30 -3.16 0.78
N PRO A 7 -10.60 -2.84 0.92
CA PRO A 7 -11.48 -3.52 1.86
C PRO A 7 -11.49 -5.03 1.62
N LEU A 8 -11.69 -5.46 0.37
CA LEU A 8 -11.73 -6.87 0.00
C LEU A 8 -10.44 -7.62 0.39
N LEU A 9 -9.28 -7.06 0.08
CA LEU A 9 -7.98 -7.67 0.42
C LEU A 9 -7.72 -7.67 1.93
N ARG A 10 -8.28 -6.74 2.70
CA ARG A 10 -8.15 -6.73 4.16
C ARG A 10 -9.05 -7.77 4.82
N GLU A 11 -10.23 -8.02 4.25
CA GLU A 11 -11.18 -9.01 4.74
C GLU A 11 -10.79 -10.43 4.34
N SER A 12 -10.28 -10.60 3.11
CA SER A 12 -10.00 -11.93 2.53
C SER A 12 -8.62 -12.48 2.91
N LEU A 13 -7.69 -11.63 3.37
CA LEU A 13 -6.32 -12.03 3.65
C LEU A 13 -5.95 -11.76 5.11
N THR A 14 -5.33 -12.76 5.72
CA THR A 14 -4.62 -12.61 7.00
C THR A 14 -3.51 -11.56 6.88
N GLU A 15 -3.01 -11.06 8.01
CA GLU A 15 -1.91 -10.10 8.00
C GLU A 15 -0.62 -10.66 7.38
N SER A 16 -0.34 -11.95 7.59
CA SER A 16 0.79 -12.64 6.94
C SER A 16 0.63 -12.72 5.43
N GLU A 17 -0.56 -13.03 4.94
CA GLU A 17 -0.84 -13.09 3.49
C GLU A 17 -0.75 -11.71 2.85
N ARG A 18 -1.19 -10.66 3.55
CA ARG A 18 -1.02 -9.26 3.10
C ARG A 18 0.45 -8.86 3.00
N ARG A 19 1.29 -9.31 3.93
CA ARG A 19 2.75 -9.12 3.83
C ARG A 19 3.31 -9.87 2.62
N HIS A 20 2.97 -11.14 2.46
CA HIS A 20 3.42 -11.94 1.32
C HIS A 20 2.99 -11.34 -0.02
N LEU A 21 1.79 -10.79 -0.13
CA LEU A 21 1.32 -10.10 -1.33
C LEU A 21 2.22 -8.91 -1.68
N VAL A 22 2.54 -8.08 -0.70
CA VAL A 22 3.45 -6.93 -0.89
C VAL A 22 4.85 -7.38 -1.31
N ASP A 23 5.37 -8.44 -0.71
CA ASP A 23 6.69 -8.98 -1.05
C ASP A 23 6.72 -9.55 -2.47
N MET A 24 5.65 -10.24 -2.88
CA MET A 24 5.49 -10.74 -4.24
C MET A 24 5.45 -9.59 -5.25
N LEU A 25 4.71 -8.51 -4.97
CA LEU A 25 4.68 -7.33 -5.84
C LEU A 25 6.05 -6.66 -5.98
N ASN A 26 6.83 -6.59 -4.90
CA ASN A 26 8.21 -6.08 -4.96
C ASN A 26 9.11 -6.97 -5.85
N ARG A 27 8.98 -8.30 -5.74
CA ARG A 27 9.73 -9.24 -6.59
C ARG A 27 9.35 -9.12 -8.06
N VAL A 28 8.06 -9.02 -8.36
CA VAL A 28 7.56 -8.86 -9.74
C VAL A 28 8.02 -7.55 -10.35
N ALA A 29 7.97 -6.45 -9.59
CA ALA A 29 8.46 -5.15 -10.06
C ALA A 29 9.97 -5.17 -10.38
N GLY A 30 10.73 -6.07 -9.75
CA GLY A 30 12.16 -6.25 -9.95
C GLY A 30 12.55 -7.42 -10.86
N ALA A 31 11.59 -8.13 -11.47
CA ALA A 31 11.84 -9.43 -12.12
C ALA A 31 12.67 -9.33 -13.41
N HIS A 32 12.52 -8.24 -14.16
CA HIS A 32 13.18 -8.05 -15.45
C HIS A 32 14.21 -6.90 -15.43
N SER A 33 14.05 -5.96 -14.51
CA SER A 33 14.93 -4.79 -14.33
C SER A 33 14.71 -4.21 -12.95
N SER A 34 15.62 -3.33 -12.51
CA SER A 34 15.42 -2.56 -11.29
C SER A 34 14.07 -1.83 -11.35
N PRO A 35 13.23 -1.91 -10.30
CA PRO A 35 11.95 -1.22 -10.30
C PRO A 35 12.12 0.28 -10.57
N SER A 36 11.14 0.93 -11.19
CA SER A 36 11.13 2.39 -11.28
C SER A 36 10.80 3.02 -9.92
N GLU A 37 11.11 4.31 -9.74
CA GLU A 37 10.68 5.04 -8.54
C GLU A 37 9.17 5.03 -8.37
N LEU A 38 8.43 5.17 -9.47
CA LEU A 38 6.96 5.12 -9.47
C LEU A 38 6.45 3.76 -8.98
N GLN A 39 7.06 2.66 -9.42
CA GLN A 39 6.70 1.30 -8.97
C GLN A 39 7.01 1.11 -7.49
N ARG A 40 8.19 1.55 -7.03
CA ARG A 40 8.55 1.52 -5.59
C ARG A 40 7.54 2.28 -4.75
N GLU A 41 7.21 3.50 -5.15
CA GLU A 41 6.24 4.35 -4.47
C GLU A 41 4.83 3.74 -4.48
N ALA A 42 4.40 3.15 -5.59
CA ALA A 42 3.10 2.49 -5.68
C ALA A 42 2.99 1.31 -4.71
N VAL A 43 4.00 0.43 -4.65
CA VAL A 43 4.02 -0.71 -3.73
C VAL A 43 4.13 -0.24 -2.27
N ALA A 44 4.91 0.80 -1.99
CA ALA A 44 5.02 1.39 -0.66
C ALA A 44 3.69 1.99 -0.18
N ARG A 45 2.96 2.72 -1.04
CA ARG A 45 1.62 3.22 -0.74
C ARG A 45 0.64 2.08 -0.49
N LEU A 46 0.67 1.03 -1.31
CA LEU A 46 -0.18 -0.13 -1.12
C LEU A 46 0.09 -0.81 0.23
N LYS A 47 1.36 -1.04 0.58
CA LYS A 47 1.77 -1.61 1.88
C LYS A 47 1.20 -0.81 3.05
N ARG A 48 1.32 0.53 3.02
CA ARG A 48 0.80 1.42 4.07
C ARG A 48 -0.72 1.35 4.21
N ARG A 49 -1.43 1.13 3.10
CA ARG A 49 -2.89 1.00 3.10
C ARG A 49 -3.30 -0.43 3.50
N LEU A 50 -2.54 -1.46 3.16
CA LEU A 50 -2.97 -2.84 3.34
C LEU A 50 -2.70 -3.39 4.74
N LEU A 51 -1.61 -2.96 5.39
CA LEU A 51 -1.23 -3.42 6.73
C LEU A 51 -1.69 -2.44 7.83
N PRO A 52 -2.37 -2.92 8.90
CA PRO A 52 -2.68 -2.07 10.04
C PRO A 52 -1.37 -1.73 10.78
N GLY A 53 -1.07 -0.43 10.95
CA GLY A 53 0.07 0.00 11.79
C GLY A 53 1.19 0.82 11.13
N THR A 54 1.04 1.34 9.92
CA THR A 54 2.02 2.32 9.37
C THR A 54 1.36 3.60 8.85
N SER A 55 0.32 4.10 9.54
CA SER A 55 -0.16 5.46 9.34
C SER A 55 0.47 6.40 10.37
N VAL A 56 1.69 6.86 10.09
CA VAL A 56 2.23 8.11 10.64
C VAL A 56 2.08 9.21 9.58
N LEU A 57 0.90 9.30 8.96
CA LEU A 57 0.51 10.50 8.26
C LEU A 57 -0.84 10.91 8.82
N LYS A 58 -0.74 11.59 9.96
CA LYS A 58 -1.76 12.52 10.44
C LYS A 58 -1.93 13.54 9.32
N THR A 59 -2.89 13.31 8.42
CA THR A 59 -3.36 14.36 7.51
C THR A 59 -3.82 15.50 8.38
N ARG A 60 -3.00 16.55 8.46
CA ARG A 60 -3.38 17.81 9.09
C ARG A 60 -4.66 18.26 8.40
N ARG A 61 -5.72 18.46 9.19
CA ARG A 61 -6.88 19.25 8.76
C ARG A 61 -6.33 20.61 8.33
N SER A 62 -6.33 20.87 7.04
CA SER A 62 -6.09 22.19 6.47
C SER A 62 -7.44 22.68 5.98
N GLY A 63 -7.90 23.78 6.57
CA GLY A 63 -9.12 24.49 6.16
C GLY A 63 -10.16 24.66 7.27
N ASP A 64 -9.78 25.26 8.40
CA ASP A 64 -10.70 26.11 9.17
C ASP A 64 -10.08 27.51 9.15
N VAL A 65 -10.61 28.36 8.28
CA VAL A 65 -10.27 29.78 8.19
C VAL A 65 -11.40 30.50 8.92
N ALA A 66 -11.07 31.02 10.10
CA ALA A 66 -11.86 32.02 10.81
C ALA A 66 -11.72 33.39 10.13
#